data_AF-A0A956EPJ8-F1
#
_entry.id   AF-A0A956EPJ8-F1
#
_cell.length_a   1.000
_cell.length_b   1.000
_cell.length_c   1.000
_cell.angle_alpha   90.00
_cell.angle_beta   90.00
_cell.angle_gamma   90.00
#
_symmetry.space_group_name_H-M   'P 1'
#
loop_
_entity.id
_entity.type
_entity.pdbx_description
1 polymer ?
#
loop_
_entity_poly.entity_id
_entity_poly.type
_entity_poly.pdbx_seq_one_letter_code
_entity_poly.pdbx_strand_id
1 'polypeptide(L)'
;GGAYVVFSRELNPSLRALALEGSYASVIGGGPAAKVVFGREVRGRVQADPRVKQALEQLREERSPVARERLGRVSQDVLLEKQAEVAQEFDSVHSVERALKVGSLERILPAVDMRQFLINSLCEALGRAAE
;
A
#
# COMPACT_ATOMS: atom_id res chain seq x y z
N GLY A 1 0.43 -6.89 6.47
CA GLY A 1 1.68 -7.08 7.23
C GLY A 1 1.42 -7.89 8.48
N GLY A 2 1.31 -7.24 9.64
CA GLY A 2 1.17 -7.91 10.94
C GLY A 2 -0.01 -8.89 11.03
N ALA A 3 -1.17 -8.54 10.44
CA ALA A 3 -2.33 -9.43 10.43
C ALA A 3 -2.07 -10.75 9.69
N TYR A 4 -1.29 -10.75 8.61
CA TYR A 4 -1.01 -11.97 7.85
C TYR A 4 -0.09 -12.93 8.62
N VAL A 5 0.88 -12.40 9.37
CA VAL A 5 1.89 -13.22 10.07
C VAL A 5 1.24 -14.22 11.03
N VAL A 6 0.18 -13.80 11.74
CA VAL A 6 -0.53 -14.68 12.69
C VAL A 6 -1.48 -15.68 12.02
N PHE A 7 -1.71 -15.55 10.71
CA PHE A 7 -2.49 -16.46 9.88
C PHE A 7 -1.61 -17.08 8.77
N SER A 8 -0.30 -17.19 8.98
CA SER A 8 0.58 -17.84 8.02
C SER A 8 0.27 -19.33 7.95
N ARG A 9 0.19 -19.86 6.73
CA ARG A 9 -0.02 -21.30 6.46
C ARG A 9 1.17 -22.16 6.93
N GLU A 10 2.33 -21.54 7.15
CA GLU A 10 3.49 -22.21 7.77
C GLU A 10 3.26 -22.57 9.24
N LEU A 11 2.31 -21.91 9.92
CA LEU A 11 2.02 -22.16 11.33
C LEU A 11 1.21 -23.44 11.56
N ASN A 12 0.36 -23.81 10.60
CA ASN A 12 -0.49 -24.99 10.70
C ASN A 12 -0.88 -25.50 9.30
N PRO A 13 -0.57 -26.76 8.95
CA PRO A 13 -0.93 -27.35 7.66
C PRO A 13 -2.43 -27.37 7.35
N SER A 14 -3.30 -27.33 8.36
CA SER A 14 -4.76 -27.26 8.16
C SER A 14 -5.28 -25.85 7.92
N LEU A 15 -4.43 -24.83 8.11
CA LEU A 15 -4.81 -23.44 7.93
C LEU A 15 -4.82 -23.09 6.44
N ARG A 16 -5.93 -22.49 6.01
CA ARG A 16 -6.15 -22.07 4.64
C ARG A 16 -6.28 -20.56 4.56
N ALA A 17 -5.62 -19.95 3.59
CA ALA A 17 -5.66 -18.52 3.35
C ALA A 17 -6.15 -18.24 1.91
N LEU A 18 -7.26 -17.52 1.82
CA LEU A 18 -7.90 -17.14 0.56
C LEU A 18 -8.12 -15.64 0.53
N ALA A 19 -8.21 -15.08 -0.69
CA ALA A 19 -8.63 -13.70 -0.89
C ALA A 19 -9.92 -13.65 -1.70
N LEU A 20 -10.67 -12.57 -1.53
CA LEU A 20 -11.76 -12.23 -2.43
C LEU A 20 -11.22 -11.37 -3.57
N GLU A 21 -11.84 -11.47 -4.74
CA GLU A 21 -11.58 -10.55 -5.85
C GLU A 21 -11.74 -9.09 -5.39
N GLY A 22 -10.84 -8.22 -5.85
CA GLY A 22 -10.83 -6.80 -5.47
C GLY A 22 -10.30 -6.50 -4.06
N SER A 23 -9.93 -7.53 -3.27
CA SER A 23 -9.25 -7.30 -1.99
C SER A 23 -7.76 -6.96 -2.17
N TYR A 24 -7.13 -6.44 -1.11
CA TYR A 24 -5.76 -5.95 -1.14
C TYR A 24 -4.86 -6.72 -0.18
N ALA A 25 -3.60 -6.92 -0.58
CA ALA A 25 -2.60 -7.57 0.25
C ALA A 25 -1.27 -6.81 0.18
N SER A 26 -0.79 -6.32 1.34
CA SER A 26 0.51 -5.68 1.45
C SER A 26 1.15 -5.88 2.83
N VAL A 27 2.47 -5.76 2.90
CA VAL A 27 3.23 -5.73 4.17
C VAL A 27 3.02 -4.40 4.89
N ILE A 28 3.06 -3.29 4.15
CA ILE A 28 2.91 -1.91 4.61
C ILE A 28 2.02 -1.15 3.61
N GLY A 29 1.20 -0.21 4.08
CA GLY A 29 0.43 0.63 3.15
C GLY A 29 1.29 1.69 2.46
N GLY A 30 0.86 2.18 1.30
CA GLY A 30 1.57 3.18 0.50
C GLY A 30 1.88 4.46 1.27
N GLY A 31 0.95 4.99 2.07
CA GLY A 31 1.18 6.22 2.85
C GLY A 31 2.37 6.11 3.81
N PRO A 32 2.36 5.13 4.74
CA PRO A 32 3.53 4.85 5.56
C PRO A 32 4.79 4.56 4.74
N ALA A 33 4.70 3.77 3.66
CA ALA A 33 5.84 3.46 2.81
C ALA A 33 6.48 4.71 2.19
N ALA A 34 5.67 5.63 1.64
CA ALA A 34 6.13 6.90 1.08
C ALA A 34 6.88 7.75 2.12
N LYS A 35 6.39 7.76 3.37
CA LYS A 35 6.98 8.54 4.45
C LYS A 35 8.28 7.93 5.01
N VAL A 36 8.31 6.61 5.21
CA VAL A 36 9.40 5.94 5.94
C VAL A 36 10.39 5.19 5.06
N VAL A 37 9.95 4.62 3.93
CA VAL A 37 10.80 3.84 3.02
C VAL A 37 11.31 4.73 1.88
N PHE A 38 10.44 5.53 1.28
CA PHE A 38 10.77 6.33 0.08
C PHE A 38 11.13 7.79 0.36
N GLY A 39 11.56 8.10 1.59
CA GLY A 39 11.84 9.49 1.98
C GLY A 39 12.88 10.20 1.10
N ARG A 40 13.89 9.48 0.58
CA ARG A 40 14.88 10.06 -0.35
C ARG A 40 14.26 10.39 -1.71
N GLU A 41 13.43 9.50 -2.24
CA GLU A 41 12.77 9.68 -3.53
C GLU A 41 11.74 10.82 -3.47
N VAL A 42 10.89 10.83 -2.43
CA VAL A 42 9.93 11.91 -2.18
C VAL A 42 10.65 13.26 -2.11
N ARG A 43 11.76 13.36 -1.33
CA ARG A 43 12.55 14.60 -1.28
C ARG A 43 13.11 15.01 -2.65
N GLY A 44 13.57 14.05 -3.45
CA GLY A 44 14.01 14.30 -4.82
C GLY A 44 12.90 14.89 -5.68
N ARG A 45 11.69 14.31 -5.63
CA ARG A 45 10.51 14.81 -6.36
C ARG A 45 10.10 16.21 -5.90
N VAL A 46 10.12 16.49 -4.59
CA VAL A 46 9.83 17.83 -4.04
C VAL A 46 10.84 18.87 -4.53
N GLN A 47 12.14 18.57 -4.49
CA GLN A 47 13.18 19.48 -4.96
C GLN A 47 13.13 19.71 -6.47
N ALA A 48 12.64 18.72 -7.22
CA ALA A 48 12.46 18.83 -8.67
C ALA A 48 11.23 19.66 -9.07
N ASP A 49 10.24 19.81 -8.17
CA ASP A 49 8.96 20.47 -8.45
C ASP A 49 9.16 21.95 -8.85
N PRO A 50 8.59 22.40 -9.98
CA PRO A 50 8.73 23.78 -10.45
C PRO A 50 8.29 24.84 -9.43
N ARG A 51 7.27 24.56 -8.61
CA ARG A 51 6.76 25.51 -7.60
C ARG A 51 7.79 25.74 -6.50
N VAL A 52 8.45 24.67 -6.05
CA VAL A 52 9.52 24.74 -5.05
C VAL A 52 10.74 25.47 -5.61
N LYS A 53 11.13 25.18 -6.86
CA LYS A 53 12.23 25.88 -7.54
C LYS A 53 11.97 27.38 -7.66
N GLN A 54 10.77 27.77 -8.08
CA GLN A 54 10.39 29.18 -8.19
C GLN A 54 10.40 29.88 -6.81
N ALA A 55 9.88 29.23 -5.76
CA ALA A 55 9.92 29.79 -4.41
C ALA A 55 11.36 29.91 -3.88
N LEU A 56 12.24 28.98 -4.25
CA LEU A 56 13.66 29.03 -3.90
C LEU A 56 14.40 30.16 -4.63
N GLU A 57 14.09 30.40 -5.89
CA GLU A 57 14.62 31.53 -6.68
C GLU A 57 14.23 32.88 -6.06
N GLN A 58 12.95 33.05 -5.71
CA GLN A 58 12.48 34.27 -5.04
C GLN A 58 13.19 34.52 -3.71
N LEU A 59 13.43 33.45 -2.92
CA LEU A 59 14.19 33.58 -1.67
C LEU A 59 15.66 33.96 -1.90
N ARG A 60 16.25 33.57 -3.04
CA ARG A 60 17.62 33.96 -3.41
C ARG A 60 17.70 35.42 -3.83
N GLU A 61 16.70 35.90 -4.56
CA GLU A 61 16.58 37.30 -4.97
C GLU A 61 16.32 38.21 -3.77
N GLU A 62 15.38 37.83 -2.90
CA GLU A 62 15.00 38.60 -1.73
C GLU A 62 14.97 37.72 -0.46
N ARG A 63 15.97 37.89 0.41
CA ARG A 63 16.11 37.12 1.65
C ARG A 63 15.16 37.62 2.77
N SER A 64 13.87 37.75 2.47
CA SER A 64 12.86 38.26 3.40
C SER A 64 12.19 37.14 4.22
N PRO A 65 11.61 37.46 5.39
CA PRO A 65 10.78 36.51 6.14
C PRO A 65 9.60 35.97 5.32
N VAL A 66 9.00 36.81 4.48
CA VAL A 66 7.87 36.46 3.61
C VAL A 66 8.29 35.42 2.56
N ALA A 67 9.45 35.60 1.92
CA ALA A 67 9.97 34.64 0.95
C ALA A 67 10.28 33.28 1.61
N ARG A 68 10.80 33.28 2.86
CA ARG A 68 11.03 32.04 3.63
C ARG A 68 9.72 31.33 3.96
N GLU A 69 8.70 32.06 4.40
CA GLU A 69 7.39 31.48 4.69
C GLU A 69 6.76 30.88 3.44
N ARG A 70 6.85 31.58 2.29
CA ARG A 70 6.35 31.09 1.01
C ARG A 70 7.03 29.79 0.60
N LEU A 71 8.36 29.71 0.67
CA LEU A 71 9.09 28.48 0.38
C LEU A 71 8.67 27.34 1.32
N GLY A 72 8.50 27.63 2.62
CA GLY A 72 8.04 26.66 3.61
C GLY A 72 6.67 26.07 3.25
N ARG A 73 5.67 26.92 2.99
CA ARG A 73 4.32 26.49 2.59
C ARG A 73 4.34 25.66 1.31
N VAL A 74 4.94 26.20 0.24
CA VAL A 74 4.99 25.51 -1.06
C VAL A 74 5.71 24.16 -0.94
N SER A 75 6.82 24.10 -0.19
CA SER A 75 7.53 22.82 0.02
C SER A 75 6.70 21.81 0.79
N GLN A 76 5.89 22.26 1.76
CA GLN A 76 5.01 21.39 2.53
C GLN A 76 3.84 20.86 1.69
N ASP A 77 3.20 21.71 0.89
CA ASP A 77 2.10 21.31 0.01
C ASP A 77 2.59 20.27 -1.02
N VAL A 78 3.72 20.57 -1.67
CA VAL A 78 4.35 19.66 -2.63
C VAL A 78 4.79 18.36 -1.95
N LEU A 79 5.30 18.42 -0.72
CA LEU A 79 5.66 17.20 0.03
C LEU A 79 4.47 16.27 0.21
N LEU A 80 3.30 16.80 0.59
CA LEU A 80 2.08 16.00 0.77
C LEU A 80 1.62 15.38 -0.55
N GLU A 81 1.64 16.16 -1.64
CA GLU A 81 1.33 15.67 -2.98
C GLU A 81 2.27 14.53 -3.42
N LYS A 82 3.58 14.73 -3.28
CA LYS A 82 4.58 13.72 -3.69
C LYS A 82 4.55 12.49 -2.80
N GLN A 83 4.18 12.61 -1.53
CA GLN A 83 3.91 11.45 -0.68
C GLN A 83 2.69 10.66 -1.16
N ALA A 84 1.61 11.35 -1.55
CA ALA A 84 0.40 10.69 -2.06
C ALA A 84 0.65 9.98 -3.40
N GLU A 85 1.38 10.60 -4.33
CA GLU A 85 1.77 9.99 -5.60
C GLU A 85 2.59 8.70 -5.38
N VAL A 86 3.66 8.78 -4.58
CA VAL A 86 4.51 7.62 -4.26
C VAL A 86 3.73 6.54 -3.51
N ALA A 87 2.81 6.93 -2.63
CA ALA A 87 1.94 5.99 -1.93
C ALA A 87 1.06 5.20 -2.91
N GLN A 88 0.43 5.90 -3.86
CA GLN A 88 -0.42 5.28 -4.87
C GLN A 88 0.37 4.37 -5.82
N GLU A 89 1.56 4.81 -6.26
CA GLU A 89 2.47 3.99 -7.05
C GLU A 89 2.86 2.72 -6.30
N PHE A 90 3.23 2.85 -5.03
CA PHE A 90 3.58 1.71 -4.19
C PHE A 90 2.39 0.75 -4.04
N ASP A 91 1.22 1.26 -3.69
CA ASP A 91 0.04 0.42 -3.50
C ASP A 91 -0.30 -0.30 -4.80
N SER A 92 -0.21 0.33 -5.97
CA SER A 92 -0.57 -0.28 -7.27
C SER A 92 0.16 -1.59 -7.61
N VAL A 93 1.34 -1.82 -7.03
CA VAL A 93 2.14 -3.04 -7.25
C VAL A 93 1.79 -4.16 -6.25
N HIS A 94 1.10 -3.83 -5.16
CA HIS A 94 0.73 -4.78 -4.11
C HIS A 94 -0.69 -5.29 -4.34
N SER A 95 -0.84 -6.55 -4.71
CA SER A 95 -2.13 -7.13 -5.04
C SER A 95 -2.28 -8.55 -4.51
N VAL A 96 -3.52 -9.05 -4.45
CA VAL A 96 -3.80 -10.43 -4.03
C VAL A 96 -3.33 -11.46 -5.05
N GLU A 97 -3.27 -11.11 -6.34
CA GLU A 97 -2.70 -11.93 -7.40
C GLU A 97 -1.21 -12.17 -7.17
N ARG A 98 -0.48 -11.13 -6.75
CA ARG A 98 0.92 -11.28 -6.35
C ARG A 98 1.04 -12.16 -5.11
N ALA A 99 0.19 -11.97 -4.11
CA ALA A 99 0.18 -12.79 -2.90
C ALA A 99 -0.11 -14.28 -3.21
N LEU A 100 -0.99 -14.57 -4.16
CA LEU A 100 -1.21 -15.91 -4.71
C LEU A 100 0.04 -16.46 -5.41
N LYS A 101 0.65 -15.66 -6.31
CA LYS A 101 1.84 -16.06 -7.07
C LYS A 101 3.04 -16.43 -6.18
N VAL A 102 3.21 -15.75 -5.05
CA VAL A 102 4.29 -16.03 -4.09
C VAL A 102 3.90 -17.09 -3.04
N GLY A 103 2.72 -17.70 -3.16
CA GLY A 103 2.27 -18.80 -2.29
C GLY A 103 1.67 -18.38 -0.94
N SER A 104 1.52 -17.07 -0.70
CA SER A 104 0.90 -16.55 0.53
C SER A 104 -0.60 -16.85 0.60
N LEU A 105 -1.26 -16.99 -0.56
CA LEU A 105 -2.66 -17.37 -0.68
C LEU A 105 -2.78 -18.66 -1.50
N GLU A 106 -3.87 -19.40 -1.29
CA GLU A 106 -4.19 -20.60 -2.07
C GLU A 106 -5.01 -20.30 -3.31
N ARG A 107 -5.91 -19.32 -3.21
CA ARG A 107 -6.88 -19.00 -4.25
C ARG A 107 -7.47 -17.61 -4.03
N ILE A 108 -7.90 -16.99 -5.13
CA ILE A 108 -8.74 -15.80 -5.16
C ILE A 108 -10.14 -16.25 -5.60
N LEU A 109 -11.17 -15.79 -4.89
CA LEU A 109 -12.56 -16.19 -5.12
C LEU A 109 -13.44 -14.98 -5.45
N PRO A 110 -14.39 -15.12 -6.39
CA PRO A 110 -15.51 -14.19 -6.49
C PRO A 110 -16.29 -14.16 -5.18
N ALA A 111 -16.75 -12.98 -4.76
CA ALA A 111 -17.52 -12.85 -3.51
C ALA A 111 -18.81 -13.69 -3.50
N VAL A 112 -19.41 -13.90 -4.68
CA VAL A 112 -20.63 -14.71 -4.86
C VAL A 112 -20.42 -16.19 -4.53
N ASP A 113 -19.20 -16.71 -4.76
CA ASP A 113 -18.87 -18.12 -4.55
C ASP A 113 -18.45 -18.41 -3.10
N MET A 114 -18.16 -17.37 -2.32
CA MET A 114 -17.60 -17.47 -0.97
C MET A 114 -18.43 -18.39 -0.06
N ARG A 115 -19.76 -18.23 -0.08
CA ARG A 115 -20.66 -19.02 0.78
C ARG A 115 -20.54 -20.51 0.49
N GLN A 116 -20.71 -20.90 -0.77
CA GLN A 116 -20.69 -22.31 -1.16
C GLN A 116 -19.29 -22.90 -0.95
N PHE A 117 -18.24 -22.13 -1.27
CA PHE A 117 -16.86 -22.55 -1.05
C PHE A 117 -16.56 -22.86 0.42
N LEU A 118 -17.01 -21.99 1.34
CA LEU A 118 -16.82 -22.18 2.77
C LEU A 118 -17.59 -23.40 3.29
N ILE A 119 -18.84 -23.59 2.86
CA ILE A 119 -19.65 -24.77 3.21
C ILE A 119 -18.92 -26.04 2.78
N ASN A 120 -18.52 -26.12 1.51
CA ASN A 120 -17.84 -27.31 0.97
C ASN A 120 -16.52 -27.59 1.71
N SER A 121 -15.72 -26.55 1.97
CA SER A 121 -14.43 -26.69 2.67
C SER A 121 -14.62 -27.17 4.11
N LEU A 122 -15.67 -26.70 4.80
CA LEU A 122 -15.99 -27.15 6.16
C LEU A 122 -16.54 -28.57 6.18
N CYS A 123 -17.41 -28.93 5.23
CA CYS A 123 -17.91 -30.30 5.10
C CYS A 123 -16.76 -31.28 4.86
N GLU A 124 -15.84 -30.97 3.96
CA GLU A 124 -14.64 -31.77 3.70
C GLU A 124 -13.78 -31.93 4.97
N ALA A 125 -13.49 -30.83 5.66
CA ALA A 125 -12.70 -30.86 6.90
C ALA A 125 -13.36 -31.66 8.03
N LEU A 126 -14.70 -31.75 8.04
CA LEU A 126 -15.49 -32.50 9.02
C LEU A 126 -15.83 -33.94 8.56
N GLY A 127 -15.44 -34.34 7.35
CA GLY A 127 -15.80 -35.64 6.77
C GLY A 127 -17.29 -35.81 6.46
N ARG A 128 -17.99 -34.72 6.13
CA ARG A 128 -19.43 -34.70 5.78
C ARG A 128 -19.60 -34.54 4.27
N ALA A 129 -20.68 -35.08 3.72
CA ALA A 129 -21.07 -34.77 2.34
C ALA A 129 -21.48 -33.30 2.24
N ALA A 130 -20.99 -32.60 1.22
CA ALA A 130 -21.47 -31.26 0.87
C ALA A 130 -22.80 -31.41 0.09
N GLU A 131 -23.84 -30.70 0.53
CA GLU A 131 -25.14 -30.58 -0.18
C GLU A 131 -25.17 -29.36 -1.09
#